data_AF-A0A3S1I8Y2-F1
#
_entry.id   AF-A0A3S1I8Y2-F1
#
_cell.length_a   1.000
_cell.length_b   1.000
_cell.length_c   1.000
_cell.angle_alpha   90.00
_cell.angle_beta   90.00
_cell.angle_gamma   90.00
#
_symmetry.space_group_name_H-M   'P 1'
#
loop_
_entity.id
_entity.type
_entity.pdbx_description
1 polymer ?
#
loop_
_entity_poly.entity_id
_entity_poly.type
_entity_poly.pdbx_seq_one_letter_code
_entity_poly.pdbx_strand_id
1 'polypeptide(L)'
;MFSNVQNLSMLVSIAVFVAAVALFLFGALVFLPALQTRKLVAKSLMAEGIADRRSLVGQEQLAKIAAQRPVEAYFRSIEKERDEPSALDAKLFRAGFYQSSAPLIYTLSRLGAVCVGFLAAYALLSRVLPSELPGFIAFAGSALFGLACIVVPSVLLDRFEKAQKRIYRRGFPDFMDMMITCADAGMSLEAAVERVSGELAGTHRWLGVQLSIMTLQLRAGKPLREALRELADRIGLDEARALAVLFRQSEELGTSLTEALRVYSDEMRSQRILSAEERANALPVKMMIPLGLCIFPVVLMVIMLPVIIRMRGIFF
;
A
#
# COMPACT_ATOMS: atom_id res chain seq x y z
N MET A 1 -29.15 5.00 -47.45
CA MET A 1 -27.75 4.77 -47.02
C MET A 1 -27.24 5.87 -46.07
N PHE A 2 -27.59 7.15 -46.28
CA PHE A 2 -27.17 8.27 -45.41
C PHE A 2 -27.81 8.31 -44.01
N SER A 3 -29.01 7.77 -43.81
CA SER A 3 -29.68 7.76 -42.49
C SER A 3 -28.97 6.87 -41.46
N ASN A 4 -28.33 5.77 -41.89
CA ASN A 4 -27.68 4.84 -40.98
C ASN A 4 -26.35 5.39 -40.43
N VAL A 5 -25.63 6.17 -41.25
CA VAL A 5 -24.36 6.81 -40.85
C VAL A 5 -24.61 7.98 -39.91
N GLN A 6 -25.71 8.72 -40.10
CA GLN A 6 -26.11 9.85 -39.27
C GLN A 6 -26.65 9.41 -37.90
N ASN A 7 -27.30 8.24 -37.84
CA ASN A 7 -27.67 7.59 -36.57
C ASN A 7 -26.45 7.04 -35.82
N LEU A 8 -25.47 6.49 -36.54
CA LEU A 8 -24.23 5.98 -35.95
C LEU A 8 -23.39 7.12 -35.35
N SER A 9 -23.23 8.24 -36.06
CA SER A 9 -22.51 9.41 -35.53
C SER A 9 -23.23 10.06 -34.35
N MET A 10 -24.57 10.14 -34.37
CA MET A 10 -25.38 10.56 -33.23
C MET A 10 -25.18 9.65 -32.00
N LEU A 11 -25.21 8.32 -32.20
CA LEU A 11 -24.97 7.35 -31.11
C LEU A 11 -23.56 7.48 -30.53
N VAL A 12 -22.55 7.69 -31.36
CA VAL A 12 -21.16 7.91 -30.92
C VAL A 12 -21.05 9.22 -30.13
N SER A 13 -21.65 10.31 -30.60
CA SER A 13 -21.64 11.60 -29.88
C SER A 13 -22.38 11.53 -28.54
N ILE A 14 -23.51 10.83 -28.47
CA ILE A 14 -24.25 10.63 -27.21
C ILE A 14 -23.43 9.76 -26.24
N ALA A 15 -22.80 8.69 -26.73
CA ALA A 15 -21.94 7.84 -25.90
C ALA A 15 -20.74 8.62 -25.34
N VAL A 16 -20.10 9.47 -26.15
CA VAL A 16 -18.99 10.33 -25.72
C VAL A 16 -19.47 11.38 -24.71
N PHE A 17 -20.65 11.97 -24.91
CA PHE A 17 -21.21 12.97 -24.01
C PHE A 17 -21.60 12.37 -22.64
N VAL A 18 -22.31 11.23 -22.64
CA VAL A 18 -22.69 10.52 -21.41
C VAL A 18 -21.43 10.09 -20.64
N ALA A 19 -20.40 9.66 -21.36
CA ALA A 19 -19.18 9.22 -20.74
C ALA A 19 -18.31 10.40 -20.24
N ALA A 20 -18.31 11.56 -20.91
CA ALA A 20 -17.71 12.79 -20.41
C ALA A 20 -18.42 13.30 -19.13
N VAL A 21 -19.75 13.22 -19.09
CA VAL A 21 -20.55 13.55 -17.90
C VAL A 21 -20.28 12.56 -16.76
N ALA A 22 -20.15 11.27 -17.06
CA ALA A 22 -19.78 10.26 -16.08
C ALA A 22 -18.35 10.48 -15.55
N LEU A 23 -17.38 10.85 -16.40
CA LEU A 23 -16.01 11.17 -15.99
C LEU A 23 -15.96 12.47 -15.15
N PHE A 24 -16.79 13.46 -15.49
CA PHE A 24 -16.92 14.70 -14.74
C PHE A 24 -17.59 14.48 -13.38
N LEU A 25 -18.67 13.69 -13.32
CA LEU A 25 -19.32 13.30 -12.07
C LEU A 25 -18.42 12.41 -11.22
N PHE A 26 -17.66 11.50 -11.84
CA PHE A 26 -16.67 10.68 -11.17
C PHE A 26 -15.53 11.52 -10.59
N GLY A 27 -15.00 12.44 -11.41
CA GLY A 27 -14.02 13.42 -11.01
C GLY A 27 -14.53 14.26 -9.84
N ALA A 28 -15.75 14.79 -9.93
CA ALA A 28 -16.38 15.55 -8.87
C ALA A 28 -16.60 14.71 -7.59
N LEU A 29 -17.13 13.50 -7.68
CA LEU A 29 -17.37 12.62 -6.52
C LEU A 29 -16.09 12.14 -5.83
N VAL A 30 -14.96 12.04 -6.54
CA VAL A 30 -13.64 11.72 -5.95
C VAL A 30 -12.92 12.98 -5.47
N PHE A 31 -12.97 14.09 -6.23
CA PHE A 31 -12.34 15.35 -5.84
C PHE A 31 -13.07 16.06 -4.69
N LEU A 32 -14.39 15.97 -4.59
CA LEU A 32 -15.16 16.61 -3.52
C LEU A 32 -14.73 16.13 -2.13
N PRO A 33 -14.64 14.81 -1.83
CA PRO A 33 -14.13 14.33 -0.55
C PRO A 33 -12.60 14.51 -0.41
N ALA A 34 -11.82 14.49 -1.50
CA ALA A 34 -10.36 14.76 -1.45
C ALA A 34 -10.05 16.25 -1.16
N LEU A 35 -10.87 17.16 -1.68
CA LEU A 35 -10.79 18.60 -1.42
C LEU A 35 -11.45 18.97 -0.10
N GLN A 36 -12.49 18.27 0.34
CA GLN A 36 -13.08 18.45 1.68
C GLN A 36 -12.14 17.92 2.77
N THR A 37 -11.45 16.80 2.57
CA THR A 37 -10.39 16.35 3.48
C THR A 37 -9.19 17.30 3.45
N ARG A 38 -8.77 17.82 2.28
CA ARG A 38 -7.77 18.91 2.23
C ARG A 38 -8.26 20.20 2.88
N LYS A 39 -9.54 20.56 2.79
CA LYS A 39 -10.11 21.76 3.42
C LYS A 39 -10.37 21.57 4.91
N LEU A 40 -10.66 20.36 5.39
CA LEU A 40 -10.76 20.03 6.82
C LEU A 40 -9.39 19.91 7.46
N VAL A 41 -8.41 19.34 6.75
CA VAL A 41 -7.00 19.32 7.14
C VAL A 41 -6.40 20.72 7.05
N ALA A 42 -6.71 21.51 6.03
CA ALA A 42 -6.29 22.91 5.94
C ALA A 42 -7.02 23.80 6.95
N LYS A 43 -8.31 23.57 7.24
CA LYS A 43 -9.01 24.27 8.32
C LYS A 43 -8.54 23.83 9.70
N SER A 44 -8.14 22.58 9.92
CA SER A 44 -7.49 22.19 11.17
C SER A 44 -6.07 22.77 11.26
N LEU A 45 -5.33 22.81 10.15
CA LEU A 45 -4.01 23.45 10.07
C LEU A 45 -4.05 24.99 10.10
N MET A 46 -5.21 25.61 9.84
CA MET A 46 -5.41 27.07 9.90
C MET A 46 -6.21 27.54 11.11
N ALA A 47 -7.01 26.67 11.75
CA ALA A 47 -7.59 26.91 13.07
C ALA A 47 -6.54 26.76 14.18
N GLU A 48 -5.46 26.02 13.90
CA GLU A 48 -4.27 25.92 14.74
C GLU A 48 -3.31 27.09 14.41
N GLY A 49 -3.83 28.29 14.66
CA GLY A 49 -3.14 29.55 14.46
C GLY A 49 -1.76 29.57 15.10
N ILE A 50 -0.84 30.16 14.36
CA ILE A 50 0.52 30.56 14.69
C ILE A 50 0.66 30.93 16.17
N ALA A 51 1.11 29.99 16.99
CA ALA A 51 1.75 30.25 18.27
C ALA A 51 2.77 29.13 18.53
N ASP A 52 4.02 29.47 18.24
CA ASP A 52 5.21 28.78 18.74
C ASP A 52 5.58 27.42 18.12
N ARG A 53 5.98 27.46 16.84
CA ARG A 53 6.60 26.36 16.08
C ARG A 53 7.98 25.92 16.61
N ARG A 54 8.43 26.40 17.78
CA ARG A 54 9.78 26.15 18.34
C ARG A 54 9.81 25.37 19.65
N SER A 55 8.69 25.06 20.29
CA SER A 55 8.70 24.27 21.53
C SER A 55 8.66 22.76 21.23
N LEU A 56 9.63 22.02 21.77
CA LEU A 56 9.71 20.55 21.70
C LEU A 56 8.46 19.88 22.34
N VAL A 57 7.80 20.58 23.28
CA VAL A 57 6.62 20.11 24.02
C VAL A 57 5.35 20.11 23.14
N GLY A 58 5.20 21.08 22.22
CA GLY A 58 4.05 21.13 21.30
C GLY A 58 4.07 20.01 20.25
N GLN A 59 5.25 19.60 19.78
CA GLN A 59 5.40 18.47 18.86
C GLN A 59 5.03 17.14 19.53
N GLU A 60 5.35 16.97 20.81
CA GLU A 60 5.02 15.77 21.58
C GLU A 60 3.49 15.65 21.81
N GLN A 61 2.81 16.77 22.08
CA GLN A 61 1.35 16.81 22.20
C GLN A 61 0.64 16.54 20.86
N LEU A 62 1.14 17.09 19.76
CA LEU A 62 0.63 16.82 18.41
C LEU A 62 0.86 15.36 17.97
N ALA A 63 1.99 14.76 18.36
CA ALA A 63 2.23 13.33 18.15
C ALA A 63 1.22 12.47 18.93
N LYS A 64 0.89 12.83 20.18
CA LYS A 64 -0.13 12.17 21.01
C LYS A 64 -1.54 12.31 20.42
N ILE A 65 -1.96 13.51 20.02
CA ILE A 65 -3.30 13.76 19.42
C ILE A 65 -3.44 13.06 18.07
N ALA A 66 -2.39 13.07 17.26
CA ALA A 66 -2.43 12.41 15.96
C ALA A 66 -2.22 10.89 16.03
N ALA A 67 -1.78 10.37 17.19
CA ALA A 67 -1.84 8.95 17.54
C ALA A 67 -3.22 8.55 18.10
N GLN A 68 -4.04 9.47 18.63
CA GLN A 68 -5.39 9.17 19.13
C GLN A 68 -6.40 8.87 18.00
N ARG A 69 -6.36 9.60 16.88
CA ARG A 69 -7.28 9.37 15.75
C ARG A 69 -7.25 7.93 15.17
N PRO A 70 -6.08 7.30 14.95
CA PRO A 70 -6.04 5.90 14.50
C PRO A 70 -6.44 4.91 15.60
N VAL A 71 -6.28 5.27 16.88
CA VAL A 71 -6.75 4.47 18.02
C VAL A 71 -8.28 4.48 18.07
N GLU A 72 -8.92 5.65 18.02
CA GLU A 72 -10.39 5.78 17.95
C GLU A 72 -10.98 5.08 16.72
N ALA A 73 -10.31 5.20 15.57
CA ALA A 73 -10.72 4.51 14.34
C ALA A 73 -10.68 2.98 14.49
N TYR A 74 -9.68 2.45 15.22
CA TYR A 74 -9.59 1.02 15.53
C TYR A 74 -10.70 0.55 16.48
N PHE A 75 -11.02 1.32 17.53
CA PHE A 75 -12.12 0.94 18.43
C PHE A 75 -13.47 0.95 17.70
N ARG A 76 -13.72 1.92 16.82
CA ARG A 76 -14.91 1.91 15.96
C ARG A 76 -14.91 0.76 14.95
N SER A 77 -13.76 0.39 14.39
CA SER A 77 -13.72 -0.75 13.47
C SER A 77 -14.01 -2.06 14.20
N ILE A 78 -13.50 -2.26 15.41
CA ILE A 78 -13.83 -3.41 16.28
C ILE A 78 -15.32 -3.43 16.62
N GLU A 79 -15.90 -2.27 16.97
CA GLU A 79 -17.33 -2.15 17.29
C GLU A 79 -18.22 -2.50 16.08
N LYS A 80 -17.79 -2.11 14.87
CA LYS A 80 -18.45 -2.43 13.59
C LYS A 80 -18.22 -3.87 13.12
N GLU A 81 -17.04 -4.44 13.39
CA GLU A 81 -16.65 -5.81 13.03
C GLU A 81 -17.43 -6.87 13.83
N ARG A 82 -18.07 -6.47 14.94
CA ARG A 82 -19.03 -7.30 15.68
C ARG A 82 -20.35 -7.53 14.91
N ASP A 83 -20.69 -6.68 13.94
CA ASP A 83 -21.90 -6.80 13.10
C ASP A 83 -21.61 -7.36 11.68
N GLU A 84 -20.50 -7.00 11.02
CA GLU A 84 -20.12 -7.57 9.71
C GLU A 84 -18.58 -7.58 9.48
N PRO A 85 -17.92 -8.75 9.32
CA PRO A 85 -16.49 -8.82 9.02
C PRO A 85 -16.22 -8.50 7.55
N SER A 86 -15.99 -7.23 7.23
CA SER A 86 -15.60 -6.81 5.89
C SER A 86 -14.08 -6.96 5.70
N ALA A 87 -13.67 -7.99 4.95
CA ALA A 87 -12.25 -8.25 4.63
C ALA A 87 -11.55 -7.06 3.94
N LEU A 88 -12.33 -6.16 3.32
CA LEU A 88 -11.84 -4.93 2.70
C LEU A 88 -11.43 -3.88 3.74
N ASP A 89 -12.18 -3.74 4.83
CA ASP A 89 -11.85 -2.80 5.92
C ASP A 89 -10.53 -3.17 6.56
N ALA A 90 -10.34 -4.46 6.87
CA ALA A 90 -9.07 -4.97 7.39
C ALA A 90 -7.90 -4.72 6.43
N LYS A 91 -8.11 -4.89 5.11
CA LYS A 91 -7.07 -4.64 4.10
C LYS A 91 -6.72 -3.15 3.97
N LEU A 92 -7.71 -2.26 4.01
CA LEU A 92 -7.50 -0.81 3.97
C LEU A 92 -6.79 -0.31 5.24
N PHE A 93 -7.14 -0.87 6.39
CA PHE A 93 -6.46 -0.58 7.65
C PHE A 93 -4.98 -0.99 7.58
N ARG A 94 -4.67 -2.19 7.09
CA ARG A 94 -3.29 -2.67 6.85
C ARG A 94 -2.51 -1.80 5.87
N ALA A 95 -3.19 -1.23 4.88
CA ALA A 95 -2.61 -0.30 3.91
C ALA A 95 -2.36 1.12 4.49
N GLY A 96 -2.77 1.38 5.74
CA GLY A 96 -2.56 2.65 6.43
C GLY A 96 -3.71 3.66 6.24
N PHE A 97 -4.87 3.23 5.74
CA PHE A 97 -6.06 4.08 5.62
C PHE A 97 -7.00 3.88 6.80
N TYR A 98 -6.97 4.81 7.76
CA TYR A 98 -7.74 4.75 9.01
C TYR A 98 -9.10 5.47 8.96
N GLN A 99 -9.46 6.08 7.82
CA GLN A 99 -10.71 6.84 7.71
C GLN A 99 -11.90 5.91 7.44
N SER A 100 -13.03 6.14 8.13
CA SER A 100 -14.27 5.38 7.91
C SER A 100 -14.84 5.53 6.49
N SER A 101 -14.43 6.55 5.73
CA SER A 101 -14.78 6.75 4.32
C SER A 101 -13.87 6.01 3.33
N ALA A 102 -12.80 5.36 3.79
CA ALA A 102 -11.84 4.67 2.93
C ALA A 102 -12.44 3.57 2.03
N PRO A 103 -13.39 2.73 2.49
CA PRO A 103 -14.00 1.68 1.65
C PRO A 103 -14.84 2.28 0.52
N LEU A 104 -15.53 3.37 0.81
CA LEU A 104 -16.32 4.13 -0.17
C LEU A 104 -15.40 4.77 -1.21
N ILE A 105 -14.30 5.41 -0.76
CA ILE A 105 -13.31 6.01 -1.68
C ILE A 105 -12.66 4.93 -2.55
N TYR A 106 -12.32 3.77 -2.01
CA TYR A 106 -11.74 2.65 -2.76
C TYR A 106 -12.71 2.11 -3.82
N THR A 107 -13.95 1.83 -3.45
CA THR A 107 -14.97 1.34 -4.40
C THR A 107 -15.26 2.37 -5.49
N LEU A 108 -15.32 3.66 -5.17
CA LEU A 108 -15.39 4.73 -6.16
C LEU A 108 -14.16 4.70 -7.07
N SER A 109 -12.94 4.71 -6.53
CA SER A 109 -11.70 4.64 -7.34
C SER A 109 -11.69 3.47 -8.33
N ARG A 110 -12.26 2.33 -7.93
CA ARG A 110 -12.40 1.12 -8.75
C ARG A 110 -13.37 1.33 -9.90
N LEU A 111 -14.55 1.88 -9.63
CA LEU A 111 -15.55 2.19 -10.65
C LEU A 111 -15.04 3.22 -11.65
N GLY A 112 -14.36 4.28 -11.21
CA GLY A 112 -13.84 5.25 -12.16
C GLY A 112 -12.62 4.79 -12.93
N ALA A 113 -11.77 3.91 -12.38
CA ALA A 113 -10.73 3.26 -13.17
C ALA A 113 -11.31 2.48 -14.35
N VAL A 114 -12.47 1.82 -14.14
CA VAL A 114 -13.22 1.15 -15.21
C VAL A 114 -13.79 2.15 -16.21
N CYS A 115 -14.43 3.23 -15.75
CA CYS A 115 -15.00 4.25 -16.65
C CYS A 115 -13.92 4.96 -17.49
N VAL A 116 -12.79 5.34 -16.87
CA VAL A 116 -11.66 5.99 -17.55
C VAL A 116 -10.98 5.01 -18.50
N GLY A 117 -10.79 3.75 -18.08
CA GLY A 117 -10.23 2.70 -18.94
C GLY A 117 -11.08 2.42 -20.17
N PHE A 118 -12.40 2.30 -19.98
CA PHE A 118 -13.37 2.15 -21.06
C PHE A 118 -13.29 3.33 -22.04
N LEU A 119 -13.28 4.56 -21.53
CA LEU A 119 -13.24 5.76 -22.36
C LEU A 119 -11.95 5.92 -23.16
N ALA A 120 -10.81 5.71 -22.51
CA ALA A 120 -9.51 5.76 -23.15
C ALA A 120 -9.39 4.69 -24.23
N ALA A 121 -9.83 3.46 -23.93
CA ALA A 121 -9.82 2.37 -24.88
C ALA A 121 -10.75 2.64 -26.06
N TYR A 122 -11.98 3.10 -25.81
CA TYR A 122 -12.94 3.43 -26.86
C TYR A 122 -12.42 4.52 -27.80
N ALA A 123 -11.86 5.62 -27.24
CA ALA A 123 -11.30 6.72 -28.02
C ALA A 123 -10.06 6.32 -28.84
N LEU A 124 -9.28 5.34 -28.35
CA LEU A 124 -8.11 4.81 -29.07
C LEU A 124 -8.54 3.82 -30.15
N LEU A 125 -9.42 2.86 -29.83
CA LEU A 125 -9.92 1.85 -30.77
C LEU A 125 -10.69 2.51 -31.91
N SER A 126 -11.47 3.58 -31.64
CA SER A 126 -12.21 4.32 -32.68
C SER A 126 -11.32 5.07 -33.66
N ARG A 127 -10.04 5.33 -33.31
CA ARG A 127 -9.06 5.96 -34.21
C ARG A 127 -8.19 4.97 -34.96
N VAL A 128 -8.02 3.75 -34.43
CA VAL A 128 -7.10 2.73 -34.98
C VAL A 128 -7.84 1.70 -35.83
N LEU A 129 -9.11 1.40 -35.56
CA LEU A 129 -9.87 0.43 -36.36
C LEU A 129 -10.30 1.00 -37.72
N PRO A 130 -10.17 0.23 -38.82
CA PRO A 130 -10.72 0.59 -40.11
C PRO A 130 -12.25 0.67 -40.08
N SER A 131 -12.83 1.60 -40.85
CA SER A 131 -14.27 1.91 -40.91
C SER A 131 -15.19 0.76 -41.35
N GLU A 132 -14.61 -0.35 -41.80
CA GLU A 132 -15.30 -1.55 -42.28
C GLU A 132 -15.75 -2.49 -41.15
N LEU A 133 -15.24 -2.33 -39.93
CA LEU A 133 -15.63 -3.16 -38.78
C LEU A 133 -16.88 -2.62 -38.09
N PRO A 134 -17.84 -3.49 -37.68
CA PRO A 134 -19.02 -3.06 -36.95
C PRO A 134 -18.62 -2.43 -35.60
N GLY A 135 -19.14 -1.24 -35.32
CA GLY A 135 -18.83 -0.48 -34.09
C GLY A 135 -19.11 -1.23 -32.78
N PHE A 136 -19.89 -2.31 -32.82
CA PHE A 136 -20.08 -3.23 -31.72
C PHE A 136 -18.78 -3.90 -31.26
N ILE A 137 -17.84 -4.21 -32.17
CA ILE A 137 -16.54 -4.80 -31.81
C ILE A 137 -15.69 -3.78 -31.05
N ALA A 138 -15.73 -2.50 -31.45
CA ALA A 138 -15.01 -1.44 -30.76
C ALA A 138 -15.57 -1.19 -29.35
N PHE A 139 -16.90 -1.27 -29.20
CA PHE A 139 -17.58 -1.19 -27.91
C PHE A 139 -17.27 -2.41 -27.01
N ALA A 140 -17.33 -3.62 -27.55
CA ALA A 140 -17.02 -4.84 -26.81
C ALA A 140 -15.54 -4.90 -26.36
N GLY A 141 -14.61 -4.50 -27.24
CA GLY A 141 -13.17 -4.44 -26.92
C GLY A 141 -12.84 -3.39 -25.85
N SER A 142 -13.47 -2.22 -25.92
CA SER A 142 -13.31 -1.18 -24.90
C SER A 142 -13.97 -1.56 -23.57
N ALA A 143 -15.12 -2.24 -23.58
CA ALA A 143 -15.75 -2.79 -22.37
C ALA A 143 -14.85 -3.80 -21.67
N LEU A 144 -14.23 -4.71 -22.42
CA LEU A 144 -13.28 -5.69 -21.89
C LEU A 144 -12.05 -5.00 -21.29
N PHE A 145 -11.51 -3.98 -21.97
CA PHE A 145 -10.36 -3.22 -21.47
C PHE A 145 -10.69 -2.40 -20.22
N GLY A 146 -11.85 -1.74 -20.20
CA GLY A 146 -12.34 -1.05 -19.00
C GLY A 146 -12.49 -2.00 -17.82
N LEU A 147 -13.03 -3.20 -18.04
CA LEU A 147 -13.13 -4.23 -17.01
C LEU A 147 -11.74 -4.67 -16.52
N ALA A 148 -10.75 -4.82 -17.39
CA ALA A 148 -9.37 -5.11 -17.00
C ALA A 148 -8.75 -4.01 -16.12
N CYS A 149 -9.13 -2.73 -16.31
CA CYS A 149 -8.66 -1.62 -15.46
C CYS A 149 -9.14 -1.70 -14.00
N ILE A 150 -10.12 -2.57 -13.68
CA ILE A 150 -10.58 -2.80 -12.30
C ILE A 150 -9.47 -3.34 -11.38
N VAL A 151 -8.43 -3.96 -11.97
CA VAL A 151 -7.29 -4.56 -11.28
C VAL A 151 -6.29 -3.49 -10.80
N VAL A 152 -6.27 -2.31 -11.44
CA VAL A 152 -5.28 -1.25 -11.15
C VAL A 152 -5.36 -0.75 -9.70
N PRO A 153 -6.53 -0.38 -9.16
CA PRO A 153 -6.60 0.08 -7.77
C PRO A 153 -6.27 -1.00 -6.74
N SER A 154 -6.58 -2.27 -7.03
CA SER A 154 -6.19 -3.39 -6.16
C SER A 154 -4.67 -3.57 -6.11
N VAL A 155 -3.97 -3.46 -7.25
CA VAL A 155 -2.51 -3.56 -7.29
C VAL A 155 -1.85 -2.38 -6.59
N LEU A 156 -2.41 -1.18 -6.73
CA LEU A 156 -1.95 0.00 -6.00
C LEU A 156 -2.12 -0.17 -4.49
N LEU A 157 -3.27 -0.69 -4.05
CA LEU A 157 -3.52 -0.98 -2.64
C LEU A 157 -2.51 -1.99 -2.08
N ASP A 158 -2.23 -3.07 -2.82
CA ASP A 158 -1.22 -4.06 -2.43
C ASP A 158 0.19 -3.44 -2.32
N ARG A 159 0.51 -2.47 -3.18
CA ARG A 159 1.78 -1.73 -3.09
C ARG A 159 1.84 -0.85 -1.85
N PHE A 160 0.75 -0.16 -1.50
CA PHE A 160 0.67 0.61 -0.26
C PHE A 160 0.78 -0.28 0.97
N GLU A 161 0.08 -1.42 1.01
CA GLU A 161 0.19 -2.41 2.07
C GLU A 161 1.64 -2.90 2.23
N LYS A 162 2.30 -3.28 1.12
CA LYS A 162 3.71 -3.70 1.14
C LYS A 162 4.65 -2.60 1.62
N ALA A 163 4.41 -1.35 1.21
CA ALA A 163 5.19 -0.21 1.66
C ALA A 163 5.03 0.02 3.18
N GLN A 164 3.80 -0.07 3.68
CA GLN A 164 3.49 0.08 5.09
C GLN A 164 4.09 -1.06 5.94
N LYS A 165 3.97 -2.31 5.49
CA LYS A 165 4.63 -3.47 6.12
C LYS A 165 6.15 -3.29 6.20
N ARG A 166 6.77 -2.71 5.17
CA ARG A 166 8.21 -2.41 5.19
C ARG A 166 8.56 -1.37 6.25
N ILE A 167 7.70 -0.39 6.52
CA ILE A 167 7.89 0.57 7.61
C ILE A 167 7.84 -0.15 8.96
N TYR A 168 6.84 -1.01 9.19
CA TYR A 168 6.75 -1.80 10.43
C TYR A 168 7.93 -2.74 10.62
N ARG A 169 8.32 -3.49 9.57
CA ARG A 169 9.49 -4.38 9.59
C ARG A 169 10.79 -3.64 9.93
N ARG A 170 10.90 -2.35 9.60
CA ARG A 170 12.06 -1.51 9.95
C ARG A 170 12.11 -1.11 11.43
N GLY A 171 10.97 -0.83 12.04
CA GLY A 171 10.92 -0.46 13.47
C GLY A 171 10.82 -1.64 14.44
N PHE A 172 10.53 -2.84 13.97
CA PHE A 172 10.25 -3.99 14.84
C PHE A 172 11.46 -4.50 15.66
N PRO A 173 12.70 -4.58 15.14
CA PRO A 173 13.87 -4.89 15.96
C PRO A 173 14.16 -3.84 17.03
N ASP A 174 13.95 -2.56 16.74
CA ASP A 174 14.12 -1.50 17.75
C ASP A 174 13.13 -1.68 18.91
N PHE A 175 11.89 -2.11 18.61
CA PHE A 175 10.92 -2.53 19.63
C PHE A 175 11.44 -3.70 20.47
N MET A 176 11.97 -4.74 19.82
CA MET A 176 12.53 -5.93 20.49
C MET A 176 13.70 -5.58 21.40
N ASP A 177 14.62 -4.74 20.93
CA ASP A 177 15.82 -4.34 21.70
C ASP A 177 15.43 -3.54 22.95
N MET A 178 14.44 -2.65 22.85
CA MET A 178 13.89 -1.94 24.00
C MET A 178 13.17 -2.88 24.97
N MET A 179 12.42 -3.87 24.46
CA MET A 179 11.77 -4.90 25.28
C MET A 179 12.79 -5.75 26.05
N ILE A 180 13.89 -6.16 25.40
CA ILE A 180 14.99 -6.89 26.04
C ILE A 180 15.61 -6.03 27.15
N THR A 181 15.87 -4.75 26.88
CA THR A 181 16.44 -3.83 27.88
C THR A 181 15.52 -3.66 29.09
N CYS A 182 14.20 -3.56 28.88
CA CYS A 182 13.23 -3.51 29.97
C CYS A 182 13.13 -4.83 30.75
N ALA A 183 13.22 -5.97 30.06
CA ALA A 183 13.21 -7.29 30.70
C ALA A 183 14.49 -7.53 31.52
N ASP A 184 15.66 -7.11 31.03
CA ASP A 184 16.93 -7.16 31.76
C ASP A 184 16.90 -6.27 33.02
N ALA A 185 16.14 -5.18 32.99
CA ALA A 185 15.89 -4.32 34.15
C ALA A 185 14.85 -4.90 35.14
N GLY A 186 14.30 -6.09 34.87
CA GLY A 186 13.34 -6.76 35.75
C GLY A 186 11.90 -6.24 35.64
N MET A 187 11.56 -5.50 34.59
CA MET A 187 10.17 -5.08 34.36
C MET A 187 9.30 -6.27 33.95
N SER A 188 8.02 -6.28 34.37
CA SER A 188 7.05 -7.19 33.78
C SER A 188 6.85 -6.87 32.30
N LEU A 189 6.47 -7.87 31.51
CA LEU A 189 6.37 -7.73 30.06
C LEU A 189 5.27 -6.77 29.63
N GLU A 190 4.16 -6.75 30.37
CA GLU A 190 3.06 -5.81 30.14
C GLU A 190 3.51 -4.37 30.41
N ALA A 191 4.26 -4.15 31.49
CA ALA A 191 4.82 -2.84 31.83
C ALA A 191 5.92 -2.41 30.83
N ALA A 192 6.74 -3.36 30.37
CA ALA A 192 7.73 -3.13 29.33
C ALA A 192 7.06 -2.70 28.02
N VAL A 193 6.02 -3.41 27.56
CA VAL A 193 5.25 -3.02 26.37
C VAL A 193 4.71 -1.60 26.50
N GLU A 194 4.13 -1.25 27.65
CA GLU A 194 3.59 0.09 27.88
C GLU A 194 4.69 1.17 27.78
N ARG A 195 5.83 0.97 28.45
CA ARG A 195 6.98 1.88 28.39
C ARG A 195 7.52 2.02 26.96
N VAL A 196 7.77 0.91 26.28
CA VAL A 196 8.34 0.87 24.94
C VAL A 196 7.39 1.47 23.91
N SER A 197 6.07 1.26 24.05
CA SER A 197 5.08 1.85 23.15
C SER A 197 5.15 3.39 23.12
N GLY A 198 5.40 4.01 24.28
CA GLY A 198 5.53 5.46 24.43
C GLY A 198 6.82 5.99 23.80
N GLU A 199 7.95 5.34 24.05
CA GLU A 199 9.24 5.74 23.49
C GLU A 199 9.28 5.55 21.96
N LEU A 200 8.77 4.41 21.47
CA LEU A 200 8.79 4.07 20.05
C LEU A 200 7.82 4.92 19.22
N ALA A 201 6.80 5.53 19.83
CA ALA A 201 5.92 6.48 19.16
C ALA A 201 6.66 7.74 18.68
N GLY A 202 7.78 8.10 19.32
CA GLY A 202 8.63 9.22 18.90
C GLY A 202 9.44 8.90 17.63
N THR A 203 10.06 7.72 17.57
CA THR A 203 10.94 7.32 16.45
C THR A 203 10.17 6.70 15.28
N HIS A 204 9.24 5.78 15.58
CA HIS A 204 8.45 5.03 14.60
C HIS A 204 6.96 5.25 14.83
N ARG A 205 6.48 6.46 14.53
CA ARG A 205 5.08 6.89 14.76
C ARG A 205 4.02 5.85 14.35
N TRP A 206 4.17 5.24 13.18
CA TRP A 206 3.18 4.27 12.69
C TRP A 206 3.15 2.99 13.53
N LEU A 207 4.32 2.50 13.98
CA LEU A 207 4.40 1.31 14.82
C LEU A 207 3.95 1.63 16.26
N GLY A 208 4.33 2.80 16.78
CA GLY A 208 3.89 3.28 18.10
C GLY A 208 2.37 3.38 18.23
N VAL A 209 1.65 3.82 17.18
CA VAL A 209 0.18 3.78 17.14
C VAL A 209 -0.36 2.35 17.27
N GLN A 210 0.26 1.39 16.61
CA GLN A 210 -0.21 0.00 16.66
C GLN A 210 0.10 -0.64 18.02
N LEU A 211 1.22 -0.27 18.64
CA LEU A 211 1.59 -0.68 19.99
C LEU A 211 0.70 -0.02 21.04
N SER A 212 0.31 1.26 20.90
CA SER A 212 -0.59 1.91 21.86
C SER A 212 -1.98 1.28 21.89
N ILE A 213 -2.49 0.82 20.73
CA ILE A 213 -3.69 0.00 20.66
C ILE A 213 -3.50 -1.30 21.46
N MET A 214 -2.37 -1.98 21.29
CA MET A 214 -2.05 -3.19 22.04
C MET A 214 -1.97 -2.92 23.55
N THR A 215 -1.33 -1.83 23.97
CA THR A 215 -1.28 -1.40 25.37
C THR A 215 -2.69 -1.17 25.95
N LEU A 216 -3.60 -0.60 25.16
CA LEU A 216 -4.98 -0.41 25.61
C LEU A 216 -5.74 -1.74 25.73
N GLN A 217 -5.48 -2.70 24.84
CA GLN A 217 -6.00 -4.07 24.98
C GLN A 217 -5.50 -4.76 26.25
N LEU A 218 -4.21 -4.60 26.57
CA LEU A 218 -3.61 -5.12 27.81
C LEU A 218 -4.26 -4.48 29.05
N ARG A 219 -4.45 -3.16 29.04
CA ARG A 219 -5.15 -2.45 30.12
C ARG A 219 -6.62 -2.87 30.27
N ALA A 220 -7.25 -3.33 29.18
CA ALA A 220 -8.58 -3.90 29.21
C ALA A 220 -8.62 -5.37 29.72
N GLY A 221 -7.48 -5.92 30.14
CA GLY A 221 -7.38 -7.27 30.72
C GLY A 221 -7.17 -8.38 29.69
N LYS A 222 -6.91 -8.06 28.42
CA LYS A 222 -6.59 -9.08 27.40
C LYS A 222 -5.18 -9.64 27.66
N PRO A 223 -4.97 -10.97 27.60
CA PRO A 223 -3.66 -11.56 27.85
C PRO A 223 -2.66 -11.16 26.76
N LEU A 224 -1.39 -10.99 27.15
CA LEU A 224 -0.33 -10.49 26.27
C LEU A 224 -0.14 -11.29 24.99
N ARG A 225 -0.22 -12.63 25.08
CA ARG A 225 -0.12 -13.51 23.90
C ARG A 225 -1.21 -13.25 22.86
N GLU A 226 -2.43 -12.93 23.29
CA GLU A 226 -3.55 -12.63 22.39
C GLU A 226 -3.41 -11.23 21.81
N ALA A 227 -3.02 -10.26 22.63
CA ALA A 227 -2.78 -8.89 22.19
C ALA A 227 -1.64 -8.81 21.15
N LEU A 228 -0.55 -9.58 21.34
CA LEU A 228 0.53 -9.72 20.37
C LEU A 228 0.09 -10.40 19.07
N ARG A 229 -0.76 -11.44 19.16
CA ARG A 229 -1.31 -12.11 17.97
C ARG A 229 -2.21 -11.17 17.17
N GLU A 230 -3.08 -10.43 17.84
CA GLU A 230 -3.93 -9.42 17.19
C GLU A 230 -3.11 -8.27 16.61
N LEU A 231 -2.05 -7.83 17.29
CA LEU A 231 -1.10 -6.88 16.72
C LEU A 231 -0.52 -7.43 15.41
N ALA A 232 -0.03 -8.68 15.42
CA ALA A 232 0.55 -9.33 14.25
C ALA A 232 -0.46 -9.43 13.08
N ASP A 233 -1.71 -9.77 13.37
CA ASP A 233 -2.78 -9.85 12.38
C ASP A 233 -3.18 -8.46 11.87
N ARG A 234 -3.14 -7.43 12.71
CA ARG A 234 -3.47 -6.04 12.37
C ARG A 234 -2.41 -5.39 11.49
N ILE A 235 -1.12 -5.62 11.76
CA ILE A 235 -0.02 -5.08 10.95
C ILE A 235 0.37 -6.00 9.77
N GLY A 236 -0.04 -7.27 9.82
CA GLY A 236 0.28 -8.28 8.82
C GLY A 236 1.78 -8.56 8.69
N LEU A 237 2.49 -8.58 9.82
CA LEU A 237 3.94 -8.81 9.90
C LEU A 237 4.21 -10.20 10.45
N ASP A 238 4.92 -11.03 9.68
CA ASP A 238 5.26 -12.40 10.06
C ASP A 238 6.12 -12.42 11.32
N GLU A 239 7.00 -11.42 11.48
CA GLU A 239 7.89 -11.37 12.62
C GLU A 239 7.17 -11.12 13.95
N ALA A 240 6.08 -10.36 13.92
CA ALA A 240 5.22 -10.18 15.10
C ALA A 240 4.44 -11.45 15.42
N ARG A 241 4.05 -12.23 14.41
CA ARG A 241 3.36 -13.50 14.60
C ARG A 241 4.29 -14.53 15.22
N ALA A 242 5.53 -14.62 14.73
CA ALA A 242 6.55 -15.48 15.32
C ALA A 242 6.85 -15.08 16.77
N LEU A 243 6.93 -13.78 17.07
CA LEU A 243 7.07 -13.29 18.45
C LEU A 243 5.93 -13.77 19.35
N ALA A 244 4.66 -13.63 18.91
CA ALA A 244 3.52 -14.09 19.69
C ALA A 244 3.58 -15.60 19.99
N VAL A 245 4.07 -16.40 19.05
CA VAL A 245 4.28 -17.85 19.23
C VAL A 245 5.40 -18.12 20.23
N LEU A 246 6.53 -17.43 20.14
CA LEU A 246 7.64 -17.54 21.08
C LEU A 246 7.22 -17.21 22.50
N PHE A 247 6.42 -16.15 22.67
CA PHE A 247 5.85 -15.77 23.96
C PHE A 247 4.97 -16.85 24.56
N ARG A 248 4.02 -17.39 23.77
CA ARG A 248 3.15 -18.49 24.20
C ARG A 248 3.97 -19.71 24.62
N GLN A 249 5.00 -20.04 23.86
CA GLN A 249 5.86 -21.20 24.14
C GLN A 249 6.69 -21.00 25.41
N SER A 250 7.22 -19.81 25.65
CA SER A 250 7.96 -19.48 26.87
C SER A 250 7.05 -19.50 28.11
N GLU A 251 5.80 -19.01 27.99
CA GLU A 251 4.80 -19.10 29.07
C GLU A 251 4.44 -20.56 29.40
N GLU A 252 4.25 -21.41 28.39
CA GLU A 252 3.90 -22.83 28.56
C GLU A 252 5.07 -23.68 29.10
N LEU A 253 6.31 -23.38 28.70
CA LEU A 253 7.50 -24.18 29.05
C LEU A 253 8.34 -23.60 30.20
N GLY A 254 8.05 -22.37 30.64
CA GLY A 254 8.79 -21.70 31.72
C GLY A 254 10.24 -21.34 31.36
N THR A 255 10.59 -21.27 30.08
CA THR A 255 11.94 -20.93 29.61
C THR A 255 12.20 -19.42 29.67
N SER A 256 13.47 -19.00 29.74
CA SER A 256 13.84 -17.59 29.79
C SER A 256 13.46 -16.86 28.50
N LEU A 257 12.40 -16.05 28.57
CA LEU A 257 11.90 -15.28 27.44
C LEU A 257 12.95 -14.29 26.89
N THR A 258 13.75 -13.69 27.78
CA THR A 258 14.78 -12.72 27.41
C THR A 258 15.83 -13.33 26.47
N GLU A 259 16.20 -14.59 26.68
CA GLU A 259 17.15 -15.28 25.82
C GLU A 259 16.54 -15.58 24.44
N ALA A 260 15.29 -16.04 24.42
CA ALA A 260 14.56 -16.26 23.17
C ALA A 260 14.38 -14.95 22.36
N LEU A 261 14.09 -13.84 23.05
CA LEU A 261 13.99 -12.51 22.45
C LEU A 261 15.33 -12.06 21.83
N ARG A 262 16.46 -12.30 22.51
CA ARG A 262 17.80 -11.95 22.00
C ARG A 262 18.16 -12.73 20.74
N VAL A 263 18.03 -14.06 20.79
CA VAL A 263 18.27 -14.94 19.63
C VAL A 263 17.40 -14.52 18.46
N TYR A 264 16.13 -14.21 18.71
CA TYR A 264 15.20 -13.78 17.67
C TYR A 264 15.53 -12.39 17.11
N SER A 265 15.95 -11.43 17.95
CA SER A 265 16.41 -10.11 17.49
C SER A 265 17.65 -10.22 16.60
N ASP A 266 18.61 -11.06 16.98
CA ASP A 266 19.83 -11.30 16.21
C ASP A 266 19.54 -12.01 14.87
N GLU A 267 18.59 -12.94 14.84
CA GLU A 267 18.09 -13.55 13.60
C GLU A 267 17.46 -12.49 12.69
N MET A 268 16.64 -11.58 13.23
CA MET A 268 16.06 -10.48 12.45
C MET A 268 17.11 -9.54 11.87
N ARG A 269 18.18 -9.23 12.62
CA ARG A 269 19.31 -8.43 12.14
C ARG A 269 20.06 -9.16 11.03
N SER A 270 20.31 -10.45 11.20
CA SER A 270 20.97 -11.31 10.21
C SER A 270 20.16 -11.39 8.92
N GLN A 271 18.84 -11.59 9.00
CA GLN A 271 17.95 -11.57 7.82
C GLN A 271 17.96 -10.23 7.07
N ARG A 272 18.13 -9.09 7.75
CA ARG A 272 18.26 -7.79 7.09
C ARG A 272 19.53 -7.70 6.25
N ILE A 273 20.64 -8.25 6.76
CA ILE A 273 21.93 -8.33 6.06
C ILE A 273 21.78 -9.26 4.85
N LEU A 274 21.28 -10.48 5.05
CA LEU A 274 21.03 -11.44 3.97
C LEU A 274 20.14 -10.86 2.87
N SER A 275 19.04 -10.17 3.24
CA SER A 275 18.17 -9.50 2.27
C SER A 275 18.86 -8.38 1.49
N ALA A 276 19.89 -7.75 2.06
CA ALA A 276 20.69 -6.75 1.38
C ALA A 276 21.72 -7.41 0.44
N GLU A 277 22.34 -8.50 0.87
CA GLU A 277 23.26 -9.31 0.07
C GLU A 277 22.56 -9.95 -1.14
N GLU A 278 21.36 -10.51 -0.95
CA GLU A 278 20.54 -11.03 -2.05
C GLU A 278 20.25 -9.97 -3.11
N ARG A 279 19.96 -8.73 -2.67
CA ARG A 279 19.73 -7.61 -3.60
C ARG A 279 21.01 -7.23 -4.33
N ALA A 280 22.16 -7.25 -3.66
CA ALA A 280 23.45 -6.98 -4.28
C ALA A 280 23.82 -8.05 -5.30
N ASN A 281 23.65 -9.33 -4.95
CA ASN A 281 23.92 -10.48 -5.81
C ASN A 281 22.95 -10.58 -7.00
N ALA A 282 21.76 -9.99 -6.92
CA ALA A 282 20.82 -9.91 -8.03
C ALA A 282 21.14 -8.77 -9.04
N LEU A 283 22.04 -7.83 -8.71
CA LEU A 283 22.39 -6.72 -9.61
C LEU A 283 23.09 -7.17 -10.90
N PRO A 284 24.08 -8.08 -10.89
CA PRO A 284 24.79 -8.49 -12.11
C PRO A 284 23.86 -9.12 -13.14
N VAL A 285 22.91 -9.96 -12.71
CA VAL A 285 21.93 -10.61 -13.60
C VAL A 285 21.05 -9.56 -14.28
N LYS A 286 20.61 -8.53 -13.54
CA LYS A 286 19.81 -7.44 -14.11
C LYS A 286 20.60 -6.55 -15.09
N MET A 287 21.91 -6.44 -14.93
CA MET A 287 22.79 -5.69 -15.84
C MET A 287 23.02 -6.42 -17.17
N MET A 288 22.89 -7.75 -17.23
CA MET A 288 23.05 -8.52 -18.47
C MET A 288 21.96 -8.23 -19.50
N ILE A 289 20.72 -7.93 -19.07
CA ILE A 289 19.59 -7.67 -19.97
C ILE A 289 19.82 -6.42 -20.85
N PRO A 290 20.07 -5.22 -20.30
CA PRO A 290 20.35 -4.04 -21.12
C PRO A 290 21.66 -4.19 -21.90
N LEU A 291 22.67 -4.87 -21.34
CA LEU A 291 23.93 -5.12 -22.03
C LEU A 291 23.71 -5.99 -23.28
N GLY A 292 22.99 -7.11 -23.14
CA GLY A 292 22.61 -7.97 -24.26
C GLY A 292 21.76 -7.23 -25.28
N LEU A 293 20.71 -6.54 -24.84
CA LEU A 293 19.76 -5.88 -25.73
C LEU A 293 20.37 -4.69 -26.49
N CYS A 294 21.37 -4.00 -25.95
CA CYS A 294 22.06 -2.89 -26.63
C CYS A 294 23.29 -3.34 -27.44
N ILE A 295 24.11 -4.27 -26.93
CA ILE A 295 25.34 -4.69 -27.61
C ILE A 295 25.04 -5.67 -28.74
N PHE A 296 24.14 -6.64 -28.52
CA PHE A 296 23.82 -7.66 -29.51
C PHE A 296 23.38 -7.09 -30.88
N PRO A 297 22.43 -6.13 -30.98
CA PRO A 297 22.05 -5.58 -32.27
C PRO A 297 23.18 -4.77 -32.92
N VAL A 298 24.02 -4.09 -32.15
CA VAL A 298 25.17 -3.34 -32.69
C VAL A 298 26.20 -4.29 -33.29
N VAL A 299 26.54 -5.38 -32.59
CA VAL A 299 27.48 -6.38 -33.09
C VAL A 299 26.93 -7.06 -34.35
N LEU A 300 25.64 -7.40 -34.37
CA LEU A 300 24.98 -8.01 -35.54
C LEU A 300 24.99 -7.04 -36.73
N MET A 301 24.74 -5.76 -36.51
CA MET A 301 24.80 -4.73 -37.54
C MET A 301 26.21 -4.59 -38.15
N VAL A 302 27.25 -4.58 -37.32
CA VAL A 302 28.65 -4.49 -37.77
C VAL A 302 29.07 -5.71 -38.59
N ILE A 303 28.65 -6.91 -38.18
CA ILE A 303 28.98 -8.16 -38.89
C ILE A 303 28.20 -8.30 -40.21
N MET A 304 26.91 -7.91 -40.24
CA MET A 304 26.08 -8.00 -41.44
C MET A 304 26.45 -6.97 -42.51
N LEU A 305 26.98 -5.81 -42.12
CA LEU A 305 27.30 -4.72 -43.05
C LEU A 305 28.22 -5.14 -44.22
N PRO A 306 29.39 -5.78 -44.01
CA PRO A 306 30.25 -6.22 -45.12
C PRO A 306 29.62 -7.34 -45.96
N VAL A 307 28.81 -8.21 -45.35
CA VAL A 307 28.10 -9.30 -46.06
C VAL A 307 27.10 -8.71 -47.05
N ILE A 308 26.34 -7.69 -46.63
CA ILE A 308 25.37 -6.98 -47.48
C ILE A 308 26.08 -6.25 -48.62
N ILE A 309 27.20 -5.58 -48.32
CA ILE A 309 28.00 -4.87 -49.34
C ILE A 309 28.54 -5.85 -50.38
N ARG A 310 29.07 -7.01 -49.94
CA ARG A 310 29.61 -8.04 -50.84
C ARG A 310 28.53 -8.70 -51.69
N MET A 311 27.36 -9.00 -51.12
CA MET A 311 26.22 -9.57 -51.86
C MET A 311 25.70 -8.61 -52.94
N ARG A 312 25.62 -7.30 -52.64
CA ARG A 312 25.19 -6.31 -53.63
C ARG A 312 26.19 -6.12 -54.77
N GLY A 313 27.49 -6.22 -54.51
CA GLY A 313 28.52 -6.13 -55.54
C GLY A 313 28.65 -7.36 -56.44
N ILE A 314 27.92 -8.45 -56.18
CA ILE A 314 27.89 -9.66 -57.02
C ILE A 314 26.63 -9.68 -57.92
N PHE A 315 25.58 -8.95 -57.54
CA PHE A 315 24.29 -8.92 -58.25
C PHE A 315 24.09 -7.67 -59.14
N PHE A 316 25.06 -6.75 -59.18
CA PHE A 316 25.16 -5.61 -60.10
C PHE A 316 26.53 -5.64 -60.78
#